data_AF-A0A966XKG5-F1
#
_entry.id   AF-A0A966XKG5-F1
#
_cell.length_a   1.000
_cell.length_b   1.000
_cell.length_c   1.000
_cell.angle_alpha   90.00
_cell.angle_beta   90.00
_cell.angle_gamma   90.00
#
_symmetry.space_group_name_H-M   'P 1'
#
loop_
_entity.id
_entity.type
_entity.pdbx_description
1 polymer ?
#
loop_
_entity_poly.entity_id
_entity_poly.type
_entity_poly.pdbx_seq_one_letter_code
_entity_poly.pdbx_strand_id
1 'polypeptide(L)'
;MKRREDLANPRYRRKLNVPYERGAFGRFSEAVARNLGTARFLVVQTFLVLVWITINVVSVALRWDPYPFILLNLMFSVQAAYAAPLILLAQNRQEDRDRQALENDRAVAIRTQENAEYLARELAAVRLALSNTVTTAELQEAV
;
A
#
# COMPACT_ATOMS: atom_id res chain seq x y z
N MET A 1 -31.79 -54.44 -2.53
CA MET A 1 -30.72 -53.69 -1.82
C MET A 1 -30.09 -52.68 -2.77
N LYS A 2 -30.48 -51.39 -2.73
CA LYS A 2 -29.84 -50.31 -3.51
C LYS A 2 -28.80 -49.63 -2.64
N ARG A 3 -27.55 -49.74 -3.08
CA ARG A 3 -26.31 -49.32 -2.40
C ARG A 3 -26.30 -47.80 -2.24
N ARG A 4 -26.02 -47.35 -1.02
CA ARG A 4 -25.76 -45.96 -0.66
C ARG A 4 -24.31 -45.67 -1.02
N GLU A 5 -24.01 -44.74 -1.95
CA GLU A 5 -22.61 -44.29 -2.13
C GLU A 5 -22.42 -43.02 -2.98
N ASP A 6 -23.40 -42.11 -3.07
CA ASP A 6 -23.21 -40.81 -3.76
C ASP A 6 -22.86 -39.66 -2.80
N LEU A 7 -21.94 -39.90 -1.86
CA LEU A 7 -21.45 -38.89 -0.90
C LEU A 7 -20.04 -38.35 -1.22
N ALA A 8 -19.42 -38.84 -2.30
CA ALA A 8 -18.04 -38.52 -2.66
C ALA A 8 -17.88 -37.27 -3.56
N ASN A 9 -18.95 -36.55 -3.89
CA ASN A 9 -18.83 -35.35 -4.71
C ASN A 9 -18.74 -34.11 -3.80
N PRO A 10 -17.55 -33.50 -3.57
CA PRO A 10 -17.48 -32.24 -2.86
C PRO A 10 -18.22 -31.20 -3.70
N ARG A 11 -19.41 -30.80 -3.23
CA ARG A 11 -20.19 -29.71 -3.83
C ARG A 11 -19.28 -28.50 -3.90
N TYR A 12 -18.77 -28.19 -5.08
CA TYR A 12 -17.98 -27.00 -5.35
C TYR A 12 -18.83 -25.81 -4.89
N ARG A 13 -18.48 -25.26 -3.72
CA ARG A 13 -19.10 -24.06 -3.17
C ARG A 13 -18.75 -22.96 -4.14
N ARG A 14 -19.70 -22.67 -5.05
CA ARG A 14 -19.62 -21.62 -6.05
C ARG A 14 -19.27 -20.34 -5.29
N LYS A 15 -17.99 -19.98 -5.26
CA LYS A 15 -17.54 -18.71 -4.70
C LYS A 15 -18.21 -17.67 -5.57
N LEU A 16 -19.17 -16.96 -4.97
CA LEU A 16 -19.82 -15.83 -5.59
C LEU A 16 -18.72 -14.78 -5.79
N ASN A 17 -18.04 -14.82 -6.93
CA ASN A 17 -17.16 -13.75 -7.37
C ASN A 17 -18.07 -12.58 -7.71
N VAL A 18 -18.46 -11.82 -6.67
CA VAL A 18 -19.02 -10.50 -6.86
C VAL A 18 -17.93 -9.71 -7.59
N PRO A 19 -18.18 -9.25 -8.83
CA PRO A 19 -17.23 -8.39 -9.51
C PRO A 19 -17.27 -7.06 -8.77
N TYR A 20 -16.46 -6.93 -7.73
CA TYR A 20 -16.16 -5.66 -7.12
C TYR A 20 -15.48 -4.83 -8.22
N GLU A 21 -16.17 -3.80 -8.73
CA GLU A 21 -15.65 -2.86 -9.73
C GLU A 21 -14.45 -2.09 -9.16
N ARG A 22 -13.29 -2.76 -9.13
CA ARG A 22 -12.00 -2.23 -8.63
C ARG A 22 -11.57 -0.94 -9.33
N GLY A 23 -12.10 -0.65 -10.52
CA GLY A 23 -11.71 0.50 -11.35
C GLY A 23 -12.29 1.85 -10.92
N ALA A 24 -13.55 1.91 -10.47
CA ALA A 24 -14.17 3.16 -10.04
C ALA A 24 -13.69 3.58 -8.64
N PHE A 25 -13.77 2.65 -7.69
CA PHE A 25 -13.27 2.86 -6.32
C PHE A 25 -11.76 3.06 -6.28
N GLY A 26 -10.98 2.38 -7.13
CA GLY A 26 -9.53 2.54 -7.17
C GLY A 26 -9.08 3.95 -7.57
N ARG A 27 -9.71 4.53 -8.59
CA ARG A 27 -9.44 5.91 -9.02
C ARG A 27 -9.88 6.92 -7.96
N PHE A 28 -11.01 6.68 -7.30
CA PHE A 28 -11.50 7.51 -6.21
C PHE A 28 -10.54 7.51 -5.01
N SER A 29 -10.11 6.33 -4.54
CA SER A 29 -9.15 6.21 -3.43
C SER A 29 -7.83 6.91 -3.73
N GLU A 30 -7.35 6.87 -4.98
CA GLU A 30 -6.10 7.53 -5.36
C GLU A 30 -6.22 9.05 -5.42
N ALA A 31 -7.38 9.57 -5.86
CA ALA A 31 -7.68 11.00 -5.77
C ALA A 31 -7.80 11.47 -4.33
N VAL A 32 -8.48 10.68 -3.47
CA VAL A 32 -8.63 10.95 -2.04
C VAL A 32 -7.27 10.93 -1.33
N ALA A 33 -6.40 9.95 -1.62
CA ALA A 33 -5.07 9.86 -1.02
C ALA A 33 -4.18 11.08 -1.38
N ARG A 34 -4.20 11.51 -2.64
CA ARG A 34 -3.47 12.73 -3.07
C ARG A 34 -4.02 13.99 -2.41
N ASN A 35 -5.34 14.08 -2.26
CA ASN A 35 -5.98 15.27 -1.69
C ASN A 35 -5.82 15.35 -0.16
N LEU A 36 -5.98 14.25 0.56
CA LEU A 36 -5.86 14.21 2.04
C LEU A 36 -4.42 14.33 2.53
N GLY A 37 -3.43 13.87 1.76
CA GLY A 37 -2.01 13.96 2.13
C GLY A 37 -1.39 15.35 1.93
N THR A 38 -2.13 16.31 1.37
CA THR A 38 -1.60 17.64 1.05
C THR A 38 -2.01 18.67 2.11
N ALA A 39 -1.05 19.43 2.63
CA ALA A 39 -1.29 20.50 3.62
C ALA A 39 -2.35 21.54 3.17
N ARG A 40 -2.52 21.72 1.85
CA ARG A 40 -3.54 22.58 1.24
C ARG A 40 -4.97 22.18 1.63
N PHE A 41 -5.26 20.88 1.76
CA PHE A 41 -6.61 20.42 2.11
C PHE A 41 -7.00 20.86 3.52
N LEU A 42 -6.09 20.74 4.48
CA LEU A 42 -6.31 21.18 5.86
C LEU A 42 -6.58 22.69 5.93
N VAL A 43 -5.82 23.50 5.19
CA VAL A 43 -6.02 24.96 5.15
C VAL A 43 -7.40 25.34 4.61
N VAL A 44 -7.81 24.73 3.49
CA VAL A 44 -9.14 24.99 2.89
C VAL A 44 -10.27 24.51 3.82
N GLN A 45 -10.12 23.33 4.43
CA GLN A 45 -11.09 22.79 5.39
C GLN A 45 -11.24 23.72 6.61
N THR A 46 -10.13 24.16 7.20
CA THR A 46 -10.16 25.10 8.34
C THR A 46 -10.84 26.41 7.96
N PHE A 47 -10.52 26.97 6.79
CA PHE A 47 -11.15 28.20 6.32
C PHE A 47 -12.67 28.04 6.13
N LEU A 48 -13.11 26.94 5.52
CA LEU A 48 -14.54 26.64 5.32
C LEU A 48 -15.29 26.56 6.65
N VAL A 49 -14.71 25.86 7.64
CA VAL A 49 -15.28 25.76 9.00
C VAL A 49 -15.38 27.14 9.66
N LEU A 50 -14.35 27.97 9.53
CA LEU A 50 -14.32 29.32 10.10
C LEU A 50 -15.37 30.24 9.47
N VAL A 51 -15.51 30.19 8.14
CA VAL A 51 -16.55 30.91 7.41
C VAL A 51 -17.94 30.43 7.84
N TRP A 52 -18.14 29.12 7.98
CA TRP A 52 -19.43 28.55 8.40
C TRP A 52 -19.81 28.98 9.80
N ILE A 53 -18.87 28.94 10.75
CA ILE A 53 -19.09 29.44 12.12
C ILE A 53 -19.45 30.93 12.07
N THR A 54 -18.74 31.73 11.27
CA THR A 54 -19.00 33.17 11.12
C THR A 54 -20.40 33.44 10.58
N ILE A 55 -20.83 32.73 9.52
CA ILE A 55 -22.18 32.84 8.97
C ILE A 55 -23.24 32.46 10.01
N ASN A 56 -23.01 31.38 10.76
CA ASN A 56 -23.96 30.89 11.76
C ASN A 56 -24.11 31.89 12.93
N VAL A 57 -22.99 32.47 13.40
CA VAL A 57 -22.97 33.51 14.44
C VAL A 57 -23.63 34.81 13.96
N VAL A 58 -23.39 35.23 12.71
CA VAL A 58 -24.04 36.43 12.14
C VAL A 58 -25.53 36.19 11.88
N SER A 59 -25.93 34.97 11.55
CA SER A 59 -27.32 34.56 11.31
C SER A 59 -28.13 34.32 12.59
N VAL A 60 -27.60 34.66 13.78
CA VAL A 60 -28.31 34.60 15.07
C VAL A 60 -29.64 35.37 15.04
N ALA A 61 -29.77 36.41 14.20
CA ALA A 61 -31.02 37.16 14.00
C ALA A 61 -32.18 36.29 13.46
N LEU A 62 -31.90 35.18 12.75
CA LEU A 62 -32.92 34.26 12.22
C LEU A 62 -33.17 33.02 13.12
N ARG A 63 -32.49 32.89 14.28
CA ARG A 63 -32.64 31.74 15.22
C ARG A 63 -32.52 30.33 14.57
N TRP A 64 -31.89 30.22 13.40
CA TRP A 64 -31.84 28.98 12.63
C TRP A 64 -31.03 27.88 13.37
N ASP A 65 -30.03 28.24 14.19
CA ASP A 65 -29.26 27.27 14.99
C ASP A 65 -28.71 27.90 16.30
N PRO A 66 -29.49 27.90 17.41
CA PRO A 66 -29.04 28.44 18.70
C PRO A 66 -27.86 27.64 19.28
N TYR A 67 -27.05 28.29 20.12
CA TYR A 67 -25.94 27.63 20.85
C TYR A 67 -26.46 26.39 21.60
N PRO A 68 -25.91 25.17 21.39
CA PRO A 68 -24.59 24.82 20.86
C PRO A 68 -24.67 24.14 19.47
N PHE A 69 -24.89 24.91 18.39
CA PHE A 69 -24.74 24.54 16.97
C PHE A 69 -24.97 23.04 16.65
N ILE A 70 -26.20 22.55 16.86
CA ILE A 70 -26.48 21.11 16.82
C ILE A 70 -26.29 20.56 15.41
N LEU A 71 -26.58 21.35 14.37
CA LEU A 71 -26.46 20.94 12.97
C LEU A 71 -24.99 20.79 12.54
N LEU A 72 -24.12 21.70 13.00
CA LEU A 72 -22.69 21.62 12.74
C LEU A 72 -22.10 20.36 13.37
N ASN A 73 -22.46 20.10 14.62
CA ASN A 73 -21.99 18.91 15.32
C ASN A 73 -22.49 17.62 14.65
N LEU A 74 -23.75 17.59 14.21
CA LEU A 74 -24.29 16.46 13.45
C LEU A 74 -23.52 16.23 12.15
N MET A 75 -23.23 17.30 11.40
CA MET A 75 -22.52 17.20 10.14
C MET A 75 -21.09 16.70 10.32
N PHE A 76 -20.37 17.18 11.33
CA PHE A 76 -19.04 16.67 11.68
C PHE A 76 -19.06 15.22 12.14
N SER A 77 -20.08 14.81 12.90
CA SER A 77 -20.24 13.43 13.34
C SER A 77 -20.44 12.48 12.15
N VAL A 78 -21.28 12.88 11.17
CA VAL A 78 -21.45 12.12 9.92
C VAL A 78 -20.17 12.13 9.08
N GLN A 79 -19.48 13.27 8.99
CA GLN A 79 -18.21 13.38 8.28
C GLN A 79 -17.17 12.40 8.84
N ALA A 80 -17.04 12.33 10.17
CA ALA A 80 -16.14 11.38 10.84
C ALA A 80 -16.58 9.92 10.60
N ALA A 81 -17.88 9.64 10.71
CA ALA A 81 -18.42 8.29 10.50
C ALA A 81 -18.17 7.77 9.08
N TYR A 82 -18.23 8.62 8.05
CA TYR A 82 -17.93 8.23 6.67
C TYR A 82 -16.42 8.24 6.35
N ALA A 83 -15.63 9.04 7.06
CA ALA A 83 -14.18 9.04 6.89
C ALA A 83 -13.55 7.70 7.29
N ALA A 84 -13.98 7.09 8.40
CA ALA A 84 -13.43 5.83 8.89
C ALA A 84 -13.43 4.68 7.83
N PRO A 85 -14.56 4.31 7.20
CA PRO A 85 -14.57 3.24 6.18
C PRO A 85 -13.79 3.62 4.92
N LEU A 86 -13.77 4.89 4.52
CA LEU A 86 -12.96 5.35 3.40
C LEU A 86 -11.47 5.24 3.68
N ILE A 87 -11.03 5.58 4.89
CA ILE A 87 -9.65 5.45 5.34
C ILE A 87 -9.25 3.98 5.35
N LEU A 88 -10.08 3.08 5.90
CA LEU A 88 -9.81 1.63 5.90
C LEU A 88 -9.65 1.07 4.49
N LEU A 89 -10.49 1.50 3.54
CA LEU A 89 -10.36 1.10 2.13
C LEU A 89 -9.09 1.65 1.48
N ALA A 90 -8.71 2.89 1.79
CA ALA A 90 -7.46 3.48 1.33
C ALA A 90 -6.24 2.76 1.91
N GLN A 91 -6.29 2.39 3.20
CA GLN A 91 -5.25 1.65 3.91
C GLN A 91 -5.06 0.25 3.32
N ASN A 92 -6.12 -0.54 3.15
CA ASN A 92 -6.01 -1.87 2.52
C ASN A 92 -5.33 -1.82 1.15
N ARG A 93 -5.61 -0.78 0.35
CA ARG A 93 -4.97 -0.60 -0.96
C ARG A 93 -3.51 -0.17 -0.85
N GLN A 94 -3.17 0.64 0.15
CA GLN A 94 -1.79 1.04 0.40
C GLN A 94 -0.96 -0.18 0.83
N GLU A 95 -1.48 -1.00 1.75
CA GLU A 95 -0.86 -2.24 2.19
C GLU A 95 -0.64 -3.25 1.05
N ASP A 96 -1.60 -3.39 0.13
CA ASP A 96 -1.45 -4.23 -1.06
C ASP A 96 -0.30 -3.77 -1.96
N ARG A 97 -0.14 -2.45 -2.16
CA ARG A 97 0.99 -1.89 -2.94
C ARG A 97 2.31 -2.07 -2.20
N ASP A 98 2.35 -1.77 -0.91
CA ASP A 98 3.55 -1.87 -0.08
C ASP A 98 4.03 -3.33 -0.01
N ARG A 99 3.10 -4.29 0.03
CA ARG A 99 3.41 -5.71 -0.05
C ARG A 99 4.06 -6.10 -1.38
N GLN A 100 3.51 -5.63 -2.50
CA GLN A 100 4.09 -5.89 -3.83
C GLN A 100 5.48 -5.27 -3.98
N ALA A 101 5.66 -4.05 -3.48
CA ALA A 101 6.97 -3.39 -3.46
C ALA A 101 7.98 -4.22 -2.64
N LEU A 102 7.59 -4.68 -1.45
CA LEU A 102 8.43 -5.49 -0.59
C LEU A 102 8.78 -6.86 -1.20
N GLU A 103 7.83 -7.50 -1.89
CA GLU A 103 8.08 -8.76 -2.60
C GLU A 103 9.09 -8.57 -3.76
N ASN A 104 8.97 -7.47 -4.51
CA ASN A 104 9.94 -7.12 -5.55
C ASN A 104 11.32 -6.81 -4.97
N ASP A 105 11.40 -6.02 -3.90
CA ASP A 105 12.66 -5.69 -3.24
C ASP A 105 13.37 -6.94 -2.72
N ARG A 106 12.62 -7.89 -2.15
CA ARG A 106 13.17 -9.20 -1.75
C ARG A 106 13.71 -9.98 -2.94
N ALA A 107 12.98 -10.03 -4.05
CA ALA A 107 13.45 -10.71 -5.25
C ALA A 107 14.73 -10.07 -5.83
N VAL A 108 14.82 -8.74 -5.81
CA VAL A 108 16.02 -8.00 -6.22
C VAL A 108 17.18 -8.28 -5.25
N ALA A 109 16.93 -8.30 -3.95
CA ALA A 109 17.95 -8.59 -2.94
C ALA A 109 18.54 -10.01 -3.11
N ILE A 110 17.69 -11.01 -3.34
CA ILE A 110 18.13 -12.39 -3.60
C ILE A 110 19.02 -12.45 -4.85
N ARG A 111 18.57 -11.87 -5.97
CA ARG A 111 19.39 -11.82 -7.21
C ARG A 111 20.72 -11.09 -7.02
N THR A 112 20.71 -10.03 -6.22
CA THR A 112 21.92 -9.26 -5.91
C THR A 112 22.90 -10.09 -5.11
N GLN A 113 22.41 -10.86 -4.13
CA GLN A 113 23.23 -11.79 -3.36
C GLN A 113 23.80 -12.91 -4.25
N GLU A 114 22.99 -13.54 -5.09
CA GLU A 114 23.43 -14.58 -6.02
C GLU A 114 24.51 -14.06 -6.98
N ASN A 115 24.32 -12.87 -7.54
CA ASN A 115 25.33 -12.22 -8.40
C ASN A 115 26.62 -11.93 -7.65
N ALA A 116 26.54 -11.47 -6.40
CA ALA A 116 27.72 -11.24 -5.57
C ALA A 116 28.48 -12.53 -5.26
N GLU A 117 27.77 -13.62 -4.95
CA GLU A 117 28.38 -14.94 -4.74
C GLU A 117 29.02 -15.47 -6.02
N TYR A 118 28.38 -15.29 -7.18
CA TYR A 118 28.93 -15.66 -8.48
C TYR A 118 30.23 -14.89 -8.78
N LEU A 119 30.21 -13.55 -8.63
CA LEU A 119 31.38 -12.71 -8.83
C LEU A 119 32.53 -13.05 -7.87
N ALA A 120 32.22 -13.37 -6.60
CA ALA A 120 33.22 -13.78 -5.62
C ALA A 120 33.89 -15.11 -5.99
N ARG A 121 33.12 -16.09 -6.49
CA ARG A 121 33.66 -17.37 -6.98
C ARG A 121 34.53 -17.17 -8.22
N GLU A 122 34.09 -16.34 -9.16
CA GLU A 122 34.85 -16.04 -10.37
C GLU A 122 36.16 -15.32 -10.03
N LEU A 123 36.13 -14.34 -9.12
CA LEU A 123 37.31 -13.63 -8.64
C LEU A 123 38.29 -14.59 -7.93
N ALA A 124 37.78 -15.51 -7.11
CA ALA A 124 38.61 -16.53 -6.46
C ALA A 124 39.28 -17.46 -7.47
N ALA A 125 38.56 -17.89 -8.50
CA ALA A 125 39.10 -18.71 -9.59
C ALA A 125 40.19 -17.97 -10.37
N VAL A 126 39.96 -16.71 -10.74
CA VAL A 126 40.95 -15.85 -11.41
C VAL A 126 42.20 -15.68 -10.55
N ARG A 127 42.04 -15.42 -9.25
CA ARG A 127 43.17 -15.29 -8.31
C ARG A 127 44.03 -16.55 -8.22
N LEU A 128 43.39 -17.73 -8.17
CA LEU A 128 44.09 -19.02 -8.13
C LEU A 128 44.84 -19.30 -9.44
N ALA A 129 44.23 -18.98 -10.60
CA ALA A 129 44.89 -19.10 -11.89
C ALA A 129 46.15 -18.21 -11.97
N LEU A 130 46.04 -16.94 -11.55
CA LEU A 130 47.18 -16.01 -11.51
C LEU A 130 48.29 -16.49 -10.55
N SER A 131 47.91 -16.97 -9.36
CA SER A 131 48.85 -17.55 -8.39
C SER A 131 49.71 -18.64 -9.02
N ASN A 132 49.10 -19.61 -9.71
CA ASN A 132 49.83 -20.71 -10.34
C ASN A 132 50.77 -20.23 -11.47
N THR A 133 50.37 -19.21 -12.24
CA THR A 133 51.23 -18.67 -13.31
C THR A 133 52.46 -17.93 -12.78
N VAL A 134 52.33 -17.23 -11.65
CA VAL A 134 53.49 -16.55 -11.03
C VAL A 134 54.48 -17.59 -10.50
N THR A 135 54.00 -18.66 -9.85
CA THR A 135 54.91 -19.70 -9.33
C THR A 135 55.68 -20.41 -10.44
N THR A 136 55.06 -20.64 -11.60
CA THR A 136 55.75 -21.26 -12.74
C THR A 136 56.78 -20.32 -13.39
N ALA A 137 56.50 -19.02 -13.46
CA ALA A 137 57.46 -18.03 -13.95
C ALA A 137 58.67 -17.87 -13.02
N GLU A 138 58.47 -17.83 -11.69
CA GLU A 138 59.56 -17.78 -10.71
C GLU A 138 60.44 -19.03 -10.77
N LEU A 139 59.86 -20.21 -11.00
CA LEU A 139 60.62 -21.45 -11.18
C LEU A 139 61.42 -21.49 -12.48
N GLN A 140 60.98 -20.77 -13.52
CA GLN A 140 61.70 -20.64 -14.79
C GLN A 140 62.88 -19.67 -14.71
N GLU A 141 62.84 -18.68 -13.82
CA GLU A 141 63.96 -17.75 -13.58
C GLU A 141 65.08 -18.34 -12.72
N ALA A 142 64.79 -19.42 -11.99
CA ALA A 142 65.72 -20.07 -11.05
C ALA A 142 66.52 -21.24 -11.67
N VAL A 143 66.38 -21.52 -12.97
CA VAL A 143 67.10 -22.57 -13.72
C VAL A 143 67.95 -21.94 -14.82
#